data_AF-A0A2D6XN24-F1
#
_entry.id   AF-A0A2D6XN24-F1
#
_cell.length_a   1.000
_cell.length_b   1.000
_cell.length_c   1.000
_cell.angle_alpha   90.00
_cell.angle_beta   90.00
_cell.angle_gamma   90.00
#
_symmetry.space_group_name_H-M   'P 1'
#
loop_
_entity.id
_entity.type
_entity.pdbx_description
1 polymer ?
#
loop_
_entity_poly.entity_id
_entity_poly.type
_entity_poly.pdbx_seq_one_letter_code
_entity_poly.pdbx_strand_id
1 'polypeptide(L)'
;MKNKKKSLEVTVEEMRNFTFSYIEKYSPSKQQLKTYLLKKYLKTKIPNINKKNITDLIDAVLVDLEKTKFINDKFYSNSKAKNLIQRGSSINKIRNYLLSKGIKDKYIKETIDQIKENNEEQDFFSAIKICKKKRIGPSRDENNRSLFYKKDIAILARSGFDFETSKKVMDLKKDEYLKIINLL
;
A
#
# COMPACT_ATOMS: atom_id res chain seq x y z
N MET A 1 -1.95 29.07 38.46
CA MET A 1 -1.36 27.97 37.66
C MET A 1 -0.55 28.59 36.52
N LYS A 2 0.79 28.46 36.53
CA LYS A 2 1.69 29.13 35.57
C LYS A 2 1.50 28.54 34.17
N ASN A 3 1.03 29.33 33.21
CA ASN A 3 1.16 29.05 31.77
C ASN A 3 2.65 29.03 31.41
N LYS A 4 3.29 27.86 31.50
CA LYS A 4 4.65 27.66 30.98
C LYS A 4 4.60 27.87 29.47
N LYS A 5 5.27 28.93 28.98
CA LYS A 5 5.58 29.09 27.55
C LYS A 5 6.25 27.79 27.09
N LYS A 6 5.64 27.07 26.14
CA LYS A 6 6.22 25.83 25.62
C LYS A 6 7.52 26.17 24.88
N SER A 7 8.64 25.64 25.34
CA SER A 7 9.92 25.82 24.66
C SER A 7 10.00 24.94 23.41
N LEU A 8 10.90 25.30 22.49
CA LEU A 8 11.18 24.48 21.30
C LEU A 8 11.69 23.10 21.70
N GLU A 9 12.54 22.99 22.73
CA GLU A 9 13.05 21.73 23.26
C GLU A 9 11.94 20.77 23.72
N VAL A 10 10.95 21.26 24.45
CA VAL A 10 9.77 20.46 24.85
C VAL A 10 9.00 19.97 23.62
N THR A 11 8.97 20.77 22.55
CA THR A 11 8.30 20.40 21.29
C THR A 11 9.05 19.29 20.54
N VAL A 12 10.39 19.28 20.59
CA VAL A 12 11.25 18.24 19.99
C VAL A 12 11.04 16.89 20.68
N GLU A 13 11.08 16.86 22.01
CA GLU A 13 10.92 15.64 22.79
C GLU A 13 9.51 15.04 22.62
N GLU A 14 8.47 15.88 22.63
CA GLU A 14 7.11 15.46 22.31
C GLU A 14 7.01 14.87 20.88
N MET A 15 7.67 15.48 19.89
CA MET A 15 7.65 14.99 18.52
C MET A 15 8.29 13.62 18.40
N ARG A 16 9.41 13.38 19.09
CA ARG A 16 10.08 12.07 19.15
C ARG A 16 9.16 11.01 19.73
N ASN A 17 8.54 11.30 20.87
CA ASN A 17 7.60 10.38 21.51
C ASN A 17 6.41 10.04 20.62
N PHE A 18 5.81 11.03 19.95
CA PHE A 18 4.74 10.75 18.98
C PHE A 18 5.21 9.94 17.78
N THR A 19 6.45 10.17 17.33
CA THR A 19 7.04 9.47 16.19
C THR A 19 7.27 8.01 16.53
N PHE A 20 7.97 7.70 17.62
CA PHE A 20 8.28 6.32 18.01
C PHE A 20 7.01 5.51 18.27
N SER A 21 6.06 6.07 19.02
CA SER A 21 4.76 5.41 19.26
C SER A 21 4.00 5.10 17.96
N TYR A 22 4.09 5.97 16.96
CA TYR A 22 3.43 5.76 15.67
C TYR A 22 4.16 4.73 14.79
N ILE A 23 5.51 4.74 14.81
CA ILE A 23 6.34 3.79 14.06
C ILE A 23 6.14 2.38 14.58
N GLU A 24 6.22 2.19 15.90
CA GLU A 24 6.07 0.90 16.56
C GLU A 24 4.72 0.25 16.22
N LYS A 25 3.64 1.04 16.23
CA LYS A 25 2.29 0.52 16.00
C LYS A 25 1.97 0.22 14.55
N TYR A 26 2.48 1.01 13.59
CA TYR A 26 1.96 1.00 12.22
C TYR A 26 2.98 0.68 11.13
N SER A 27 4.28 0.74 11.45
CA SER A 27 5.38 0.65 10.49
C SER A 27 5.10 1.51 9.23
N PRO A 28 4.94 2.83 9.38
CA PRO A 28 4.46 3.73 8.33
C PRO A 28 5.53 3.97 7.26
N SER A 29 5.08 4.42 6.08
CA SER A 29 5.96 5.09 5.12
C SER A 29 6.37 6.47 5.61
N LYS A 30 7.43 7.04 5.02
CA LYS A 30 7.91 8.40 5.34
C LYS A 30 6.79 9.44 5.21
N GLN A 31 6.02 9.39 4.11
CA GLN A 31 4.94 10.35 3.86
C GLN A 31 3.76 10.19 4.84
N GLN A 32 3.45 8.96 5.26
CA GLN A 32 2.43 8.73 6.28
C GLN A 32 2.82 9.34 7.63
N LEU A 33 4.07 9.14 8.05
CA LEU A 33 4.60 9.73 9.27
C LEU A 33 4.58 11.27 9.20
N LYS A 34 5.04 11.85 8.08
CA LYS A 34 4.95 13.30 7.82
C LYS A 34 3.52 13.81 7.99
N THR A 35 2.57 13.15 7.34
CA THR A 35 1.14 13.52 7.39
C THR A 35 0.57 13.41 8.81
N TYR A 36 0.94 12.36 9.55
CA TYR A 36 0.52 12.17 10.93
C TYR A 36 1.01 13.31 11.84
N LEU A 37 2.31 13.62 11.78
CA LEU A 37 2.90 14.70 12.59
C LEU A 37 2.27 16.05 12.22
N LEU A 38 2.16 16.38 10.93
CA LEU A 38 1.49 17.61 10.49
C LEU A 38 0.07 17.72 11.03
N LYS A 39 -0.75 16.66 10.93
CA LYS A 39 -2.12 16.65 11.48
C LYS A 39 -2.14 16.85 12.99
N LYS A 40 -1.17 16.28 13.72
CA LYS A 40 -1.04 16.44 15.19
C LYS A 40 -0.78 17.90 15.57
N TYR A 41 0.18 18.53 14.89
CA TYR A 41 0.61 19.90 15.19
C TYR A 41 -0.31 20.97 14.59
N LEU A 42 -1.08 20.67 13.55
CA LEU A 42 -2.13 21.57 13.05
C LEU A 42 -3.34 21.65 14.00
N LYS A 43 -3.68 20.55 14.68
CA LYS A 43 -4.78 20.51 15.65
C LYS A 43 -4.42 21.17 16.98
N THR A 44 -3.16 21.10 17.37
CA THR A 44 -2.66 21.68 18.61
C THR A 44 -2.42 23.17 18.39
N LYS A 45 -3.24 24.06 18.96
CA LYS A 45 -2.92 25.50 18.99
C LYS A 45 -1.72 25.70 19.92
N ILE A 46 -0.51 25.67 19.37
CA ILE A 46 0.69 25.98 20.15
C ILE A 46 0.89 27.50 20.13
N PRO A 47 0.75 28.20 21.26
CA PRO A 47 1.00 29.63 21.31
C PRO A 47 2.47 29.91 20.97
N ASN A 48 2.74 30.98 20.23
CA ASN A 48 4.10 31.47 19.96
C ASN A 48 5.03 30.60 19.10
N ILE A 49 4.56 29.54 18.43
CA ILE A 49 5.38 28.78 17.46
C ILE A 49 4.88 29.00 16.03
N ASN A 50 5.77 29.44 15.15
CA ASN A 50 5.48 29.58 13.72
C ASN A 50 5.30 28.19 13.08
N LYS A 51 4.25 28.02 12.27
CA LYS A 51 3.99 26.80 11.51
C LYS A 51 5.18 26.36 10.65
N LYS A 52 5.95 27.31 10.10
CA LYS A 52 7.15 27.03 9.31
C LYS A 52 8.23 26.30 10.14
N ASN A 53 8.44 26.72 11.39
CA ASN A 53 9.42 26.07 12.26
C ASN A 53 9.03 24.61 12.57
N ILE A 54 7.72 24.32 12.63
CA ILE A 54 7.22 22.95 12.84
C ILE A 54 7.46 22.09 11.60
N THR A 55 7.19 22.62 10.40
CA THR A 55 7.43 21.87 9.15
C THR A 55 8.91 21.55 8.98
N ASP A 56 9.78 22.52 9.25
CA ASP A 56 11.23 22.36 9.14
C ASP A 56 11.74 21.34 10.16
N LEU A 57 11.21 21.36 11.39
CA LEU A 57 11.52 20.37 12.42
C LEU A 57 11.06 18.96 12.04
N ILE A 58 9.85 18.81 11.48
CA ILE A 58 9.35 17.52 11.01
C ILE A 58 10.28 16.98 9.92
N ASP A 59 10.69 17.81 8.96
CA ASP A 59 11.58 17.38 7.89
C ASP A 59 12.96 16.96 8.42
N ALA A 60 13.51 17.68 9.40
CA ALA A 60 14.75 17.28 10.08
C ALA A 60 14.61 15.91 10.79
N VAL A 61 13.52 15.69 11.53
CA VAL A 61 13.23 14.41 12.20
C VAL A 61 13.08 13.27 11.19
N LEU A 62 12.39 13.50 10.07
CA LEU A 62 12.23 12.47 9.04
C LEU A 62 13.55 12.10 8.36
N VAL A 63 14.45 13.06 8.15
CA VAL A 63 15.79 12.78 7.61
C VAL A 63 16.61 11.94 8.60
N ASP A 64 16.55 12.28 9.89
CA ASP A 64 17.26 11.53 10.93
C ASP A 64 16.76 10.08 11.05
N LEU A 65 15.45 9.88 11.04
CA LEU A 65 14.82 8.54 11.09
C LEU A 65 15.14 7.69 9.86
N GLU A 66 15.30 8.31 8.69
CA GLU A 66 15.69 7.61 7.46
C GLU A 66 17.16 7.18 7.53
N LYS A 67 18.05 8.05 8.01
CA LYS A 67 19.48 7.74 8.22
C LYS A 67 19.68 6.60 9.22
N THR A 68 18.91 6.63 10.30
CA THR A 68 18.93 5.61 11.36
C THR A 68 18.10 4.36 11.03
N LYS A 69 17.48 4.31 9.83
CA LYS A 69 16.68 3.19 9.30
C LYS A 69 15.41 2.84 10.10
N PHE A 70 14.95 3.71 11.00
CA PHE A 70 13.63 3.56 11.64
C PHE A 70 12.48 3.70 10.64
N ILE A 71 12.70 4.46 9.56
CA ILE A 71 11.82 4.48 8.39
C ILE A 71 12.62 4.06 7.16
N ASN A 72 12.00 3.22 6.33
CA ASN A 72 12.62 2.72 5.11
C ASN A 72 11.54 2.44 4.06
N ASP A 73 11.40 3.35 3.10
CA ASP A 73 10.37 3.24 2.05
C ASP A 73 10.60 2.03 1.12
N LYS A 74 11.86 1.59 0.92
CA LYS A 74 12.16 0.36 0.16
C LYS A 74 11.62 -0.87 0.87
N PHE A 75 11.96 -1.03 2.15
CA PHE A 75 11.47 -2.14 2.97
C PHE A 75 9.95 -2.12 3.11
N TYR A 76 9.37 -0.94 3.35
CA TYR A 76 7.93 -0.74 3.41
C TYR A 76 7.25 -1.21 2.13
N SER A 77 7.77 -0.80 0.97
CA SER A 77 7.19 -1.13 -0.34
C SER A 77 7.17 -2.63 -0.58
N ASN A 78 8.30 -3.30 -0.36
CA ASN A 78 8.41 -4.75 -0.51
C ASN A 78 7.47 -5.50 0.44
N SER A 79 7.43 -5.09 1.71
CA SER A 79 6.55 -5.71 2.72
C SER A 79 5.06 -5.55 2.38
N LYS A 80 4.63 -4.34 1.99
CA LYS A 80 3.24 -4.10 1.61
C LYS A 80 2.86 -4.80 0.31
N ALA A 81 3.75 -4.80 -0.69
CA ALA A 81 3.52 -5.49 -1.94
C ALA A 81 3.32 -7.00 -1.74
N LYS A 82 4.18 -7.65 -0.93
CA LYS A 82 4.05 -9.07 -0.57
C LYS A 82 2.67 -9.37 0.03
N ASN A 83 2.22 -8.56 0.99
CA ASN A 83 0.90 -8.70 1.60
C ASN A 83 -0.25 -8.51 0.59
N LEU A 84 -0.12 -7.57 -0.34
CA LEU A 84 -1.13 -7.30 -1.36
C LEU A 84 -1.22 -8.42 -2.41
N ILE A 85 -0.08 -9.00 -2.82
CA ILE A 85 0.00 -10.17 -3.70
C ILE A 85 -0.70 -11.36 -3.07
N GLN A 86 -0.41 -11.64 -1.79
CA GLN A 86 -1.07 -12.73 -1.07
C GLN A 86 -2.60 -12.60 -1.07
N ARG A 87 -3.11 -11.36 -1.09
CA ARG A 87 -4.55 -11.04 -1.17
C ARG A 87 -5.12 -11.08 -2.61
N GLY A 88 -4.29 -11.34 -3.63
CA GLY A 88 -4.67 -11.35 -5.04
C GLY A 88 -4.73 -9.97 -5.69
N SER A 89 -3.99 -8.98 -5.19
CA SER A 89 -3.94 -7.66 -5.82
C SER A 89 -3.11 -7.71 -7.09
N SER A 90 -3.55 -6.99 -8.13
CA SER A 90 -2.76 -6.80 -9.36
C SER A 90 -1.53 -5.92 -9.11
N ILE A 91 -0.52 -6.04 -9.98
CA ILE A 91 0.69 -5.20 -10.01
C ILE A 91 0.27 -3.73 -10.11
N ASN A 92 -0.68 -3.39 -10.97
CA ASN A 92 -1.16 -2.01 -11.10
C ASN A 92 -1.85 -1.52 -9.82
N LYS A 93 -2.62 -2.37 -9.13
CA LYS A 93 -3.22 -2.02 -7.83
C LYS A 93 -2.15 -1.78 -6.77
N ILE A 94 -1.10 -2.60 -6.75
CA ILE A 94 0.05 -2.45 -5.84
C ILE A 94 0.78 -1.14 -6.13
N ARG A 95 1.08 -0.85 -7.39
CA ARG A 95 1.69 0.42 -7.83
C ARG A 95 0.91 1.61 -7.31
N ASN A 96 -0.40 1.65 -7.59
CA ASN A 96 -1.28 2.75 -7.19
C ASN A 96 -1.41 2.85 -5.66
N TYR A 97 -1.41 1.71 -4.96
CA TYR A 97 -1.36 1.71 -3.50
C TYR A 97 -0.09 2.38 -2.98
N LEU A 98 1.09 1.98 -3.47
CA LEU A 98 2.38 2.55 -3.03
C LEU A 98 2.49 4.05 -3.37
N LEU A 99 2.04 4.46 -4.56
CA LEU A 99 1.92 5.87 -4.93
C LEU A 99 1.06 6.65 -3.93
N SER A 100 -0.10 6.09 -3.54
CA SER A 100 -0.97 6.72 -2.52
C SER A 100 -0.35 6.80 -1.13
N LYS A 101 0.70 6.02 -0.85
CA LYS A 101 1.49 6.08 0.38
C LYS A 101 2.68 7.03 0.28
N GLY A 102 2.83 7.74 -0.84
CA GLY A 102 3.91 8.70 -1.05
C GLY A 102 5.28 8.06 -1.24
N ILE A 103 5.32 6.80 -1.66
CA ILE A 103 6.56 6.12 -2.01
C ILE A 103 7.11 6.71 -3.31
N LYS A 104 8.42 6.95 -3.34
CA LYS A 104 9.12 7.45 -4.53
C LYS A 104 9.10 6.41 -5.66
N ASP A 105 9.00 6.89 -6.90
CA ASP A 105 8.90 6.06 -8.11
C ASP A 105 10.02 5.01 -8.20
N LYS A 106 11.26 5.38 -7.85
CA LYS A 106 12.41 4.46 -7.77
C LYS A 106 12.09 3.18 -6.99
N TYR A 107 11.55 3.30 -5.78
CA TYR A 107 11.25 2.14 -4.94
C TYR A 107 10.05 1.35 -5.45
N ILE A 108 9.06 2.03 -6.04
CA ILE A 108 7.91 1.38 -6.67
C ILE A 108 8.37 0.52 -7.84
N LYS A 109 9.22 1.07 -8.71
CA LYS A 109 9.80 0.36 -9.84
C LYS A 109 10.62 -0.85 -9.38
N GLU A 110 11.56 -0.65 -8.45
CA GLU A 110 12.35 -1.75 -7.86
C GLU A 110 11.45 -2.86 -7.28
N THR A 111 10.40 -2.50 -6.53
CA THR A 111 9.45 -3.48 -5.97
C THR A 111 8.70 -4.23 -7.07
N ILE A 112 8.23 -3.55 -8.13
CA ILE A 112 7.49 -4.18 -9.23
C ILE A 112 8.38 -5.10 -10.05
N ASP A 113 9.61 -4.67 -10.35
CA ASP A 113 10.59 -5.47 -11.08
C ASP A 113 10.90 -6.76 -10.30
N GLN A 114 11.12 -6.66 -8.99
CA GLN A 114 11.29 -7.84 -8.12
C GLN A 114 10.08 -8.79 -8.14
N ILE A 115 8.85 -8.27 -8.21
CA ILE A 115 7.65 -9.11 -8.29
C ILE A 115 7.65 -9.90 -9.59
N LYS A 116 7.96 -9.24 -10.71
CA LYS A 116 7.97 -9.85 -12.04
C LYS A 116 9.12 -10.85 -12.21
N GLU A 117 10.30 -10.54 -11.68
CA GLU A 117 11.44 -11.46 -11.64
C GLU A 117 11.13 -12.74 -10.87
N ASN A 118 10.38 -12.65 -9.76
CA ASN A 118 9.97 -13.81 -8.98
C ASN A 118 8.88 -14.63 -9.68
N ASN A 119 7.95 -13.97 -10.39
CA ASN A 119 6.87 -14.61 -11.12
C ASN A 119 6.35 -13.70 -12.23
N GLU A 120 6.66 -14.03 -13.48
CA GLU A 120 6.20 -13.27 -14.65
C GLU A 120 4.67 -13.30 -14.79
N GLU A 121 4.03 -14.42 -14.45
CA GLU A 121 2.58 -14.60 -14.49
C GLU A 121 1.88 -14.16 -13.18
N GLN A 122 2.51 -13.32 -12.36
CA GLN A 122 1.96 -12.94 -11.05
C GLN A 122 0.54 -12.38 -11.14
N ASP A 123 0.24 -11.56 -12.15
CA ASP A 123 -1.10 -10.96 -12.31
C ASP A 123 -2.17 -11.99 -12.72
N PHE A 124 -1.80 -13.01 -13.49
CA PHE A 124 -2.68 -14.13 -13.83
C PHE A 124 -3.11 -14.89 -12.57
N PHE A 125 -2.15 -15.29 -11.72
CA PHE A 125 -2.47 -15.98 -10.47
C PHE A 125 -3.23 -15.09 -9.48
N SER A 126 -2.91 -13.79 -9.42
CA SER A 126 -3.66 -12.82 -8.62
C SER A 126 -5.12 -12.69 -9.10
N ALA A 127 -5.36 -12.65 -10.41
CA ALA A 127 -6.70 -12.60 -10.99
C ALA A 127 -7.51 -13.88 -10.68
N ILE A 128 -6.89 -15.05 -10.70
CA ILE A 128 -7.49 -16.32 -10.27
C ILE A 128 -7.91 -16.26 -8.79
N LYS A 129 -7.06 -15.74 -7.90
CA LYS A 129 -7.41 -15.54 -6.48
C LYS A 129 -8.62 -14.62 -6.31
N ILE A 130 -8.72 -13.56 -7.12
CA ILE A 130 -9.89 -12.67 -7.12
C ILE A 130 -11.14 -13.39 -7.64
N CYS A 131 -11.02 -14.21 -8.67
CA CYS A 131 -12.12 -15.03 -9.18
C CYS A 131 -12.67 -15.96 -8.10
N LYS A 132 -11.79 -16.66 -7.37
CA LYS A 132 -12.15 -17.49 -6.20
C LYS A 132 -12.87 -16.67 -5.13
N LYS A 133 -12.26 -15.56 -4.71
CA LYS A 133 -12.76 -14.73 -3.60
C LYS A 133 -14.12 -14.09 -3.90
N LYS A 134 -14.33 -13.65 -5.15
CA LYS A 134 -15.55 -12.93 -5.56
C LYS A 134 -16.58 -13.83 -6.25
N ARG A 135 -16.29 -15.11 -6.44
CA ARG A 135 -17.14 -16.08 -7.15
C ARG A 135 -17.52 -15.60 -8.56
N ILE A 136 -16.51 -15.15 -9.31
CA ILE A 136 -16.64 -14.65 -10.69
C ILE A 136 -15.85 -15.50 -11.68
N GLY A 137 -16.13 -15.34 -12.98
CA GLY A 137 -15.42 -16.02 -14.05
C GLY A 137 -15.42 -17.54 -13.90
N PRO A 138 -14.25 -18.21 -13.93
CA PRO A 138 -14.18 -19.67 -13.83
C PRO A 138 -14.63 -20.22 -12.46
N SER A 139 -14.79 -19.37 -11.44
CA SER A 139 -15.39 -19.77 -10.17
C SER A 139 -16.92 -19.97 -10.25
N ARG A 140 -17.60 -19.43 -11.27
CA ARG A 140 -19.04 -19.61 -11.47
C ARG A 140 -19.39 -21.00 -11.98
N ASP A 141 -20.68 -21.31 -11.96
CA ASP A 141 -21.25 -22.38 -12.77
C ASP A 141 -21.08 -22.05 -14.27
N GLU A 142 -20.78 -23.04 -15.10
CA GLU A 142 -20.46 -22.83 -16.52
C GLU A 142 -21.61 -22.20 -17.29
N ASN A 143 -22.85 -22.59 -17.00
CA ASN A 143 -24.04 -22.08 -17.67
C ASN A 143 -24.24 -20.57 -17.45
N ASN A 144 -23.73 -20.05 -16.34
CA ASN A 144 -23.86 -18.64 -15.96
C ASN A 144 -22.72 -17.76 -16.49
N ARG A 145 -21.64 -18.33 -17.04
CA ARG A 145 -20.44 -17.55 -17.41
C ARG A 145 -20.72 -16.55 -18.52
N SER A 146 -21.43 -16.95 -19.56
CA SER A 146 -21.79 -16.09 -20.70
C SER A 146 -22.63 -14.89 -20.24
N LEU A 147 -23.61 -15.14 -19.38
CA LEU A 147 -24.51 -14.12 -18.84
C LEU A 147 -23.77 -13.03 -18.03
N PHE A 148 -22.74 -13.42 -17.27
CA PHE A 148 -22.00 -12.49 -16.39
C PHE A 148 -20.66 -12.03 -16.95
N TYR A 149 -20.25 -12.45 -18.15
CA TYR A 149 -18.91 -12.20 -18.69
C TYR A 149 -18.48 -10.72 -18.62
N LYS A 150 -19.32 -9.82 -19.14
CA LYS A 150 -19.04 -8.37 -19.12
C LYS A 150 -18.91 -7.82 -17.71
N LYS A 151 -19.78 -8.28 -16.79
CA LYS A 151 -19.77 -7.87 -15.37
C LYS A 151 -18.49 -8.33 -14.68
N ASP A 152 -18.07 -9.56 -14.93
CA ASP A 152 -16.91 -10.17 -14.30
C ASP A 152 -15.59 -9.54 -14.79
N ILE A 153 -15.46 -9.28 -16.09
CA ILE A 153 -14.36 -8.48 -16.65
C ILE A 153 -14.32 -7.09 -16.00
N ALA A 154 -15.46 -6.41 -15.87
CA ALA A 154 -15.49 -5.10 -15.23
C ALA A 154 -15.04 -5.15 -13.75
N ILE A 155 -15.28 -6.26 -13.04
CA ILE A 155 -14.78 -6.47 -11.68
C ILE A 155 -13.26 -6.65 -11.66
N LEU A 156 -12.70 -7.40 -12.61
CA LEU A 156 -11.25 -7.57 -12.76
C LEU A 156 -10.56 -6.25 -13.13
N ALA A 157 -11.12 -5.49 -14.08
CA ALA A 157 -10.63 -4.17 -14.46
C ALA A 157 -10.58 -3.19 -13.26
N ARG A 158 -11.65 -3.12 -12.45
CA ARG A 158 -11.67 -2.33 -11.20
C ARG A 158 -10.67 -2.83 -10.14
N SER A 159 -10.28 -4.10 -10.24
CA SER A 159 -9.25 -4.71 -9.40
C SER A 159 -7.83 -4.46 -9.94
N GLY A 160 -7.71 -3.79 -11.09
CA GLY A 160 -6.47 -3.29 -11.68
C GLY A 160 -5.80 -4.23 -12.68
N PHE A 161 -6.46 -5.33 -13.07
CA PHE A 161 -5.94 -6.22 -14.11
C PHE A 161 -6.14 -5.61 -15.50
N ASP A 162 -5.19 -5.83 -16.40
CA ASP A 162 -5.36 -5.53 -17.81
C ASP A 162 -6.38 -6.45 -18.48
N PHE A 163 -6.76 -6.10 -19.70
CA PHE A 163 -7.77 -6.84 -20.46
C PHE A 163 -7.28 -8.24 -20.86
N GLU A 164 -6.01 -8.38 -21.26
CA GLU A 164 -5.45 -9.64 -21.74
C GLU A 164 -5.42 -10.70 -20.65
N THR A 165 -4.90 -10.34 -19.47
CA THR A 165 -4.90 -11.17 -18.26
C THR A 165 -6.31 -11.53 -17.85
N SER A 166 -7.22 -10.54 -17.85
CA SER A 166 -8.62 -10.77 -17.50
C SER A 166 -9.27 -11.78 -18.45
N LYS A 167 -9.07 -11.61 -19.76
CA LYS A 167 -9.58 -12.52 -20.78
C LYS A 167 -9.00 -13.92 -20.61
N LYS A 168 -7.67 -14.05 -20.44
CA LYS A 168 -6.97 -15.33 -20.21
C LYS A 168 -7.59 -16.10 -19.03
N VAL A 169 -7.85 -15.43 -17.90
CA VAL A 169 -8.51 -16.05 -16.73
C VAL A 169 -9.97 -16.39 -17.01
N MET A 170 -10.68 -15.50 -17.70
CA MET A 170 -12.11 -15.69 -18.04
C MET A 170 -12.35 -16.80 -19.06
N ASP A 171 -11.33 -17.24 -19.79
CA ASP A 171 -11.42 -18.30 -20.80
C ASP A 171 -11.01 -19.69 -20.24
N LEU A 172 -10.51 -19.76 -19.00
CA LEU A 172 -10.12 -21.03 -18.35
C LEU A 172 -11.29 -22.02 -18.28
N LYS A 173 -11.02 -23.30 -18.56
CA LYS A 173 -12.01 -24.37 -18.30
C LYS A 173 -12.14 -24.62 -16.80
N LYS A 174 -13.30 -25.15 -16.38
CA LYS A 174 -13.56 -25.39 -14.94
C LYS A 174 -12.51 -26.30 -14.31
N ASP A 175 -12.15 -27.39 -14.98
CA ASP A 175 -11.19 -28.37 -14.48
C ASP A 175 -9.78 -27.79 -14.34
N GLU A 176 -9.35 -26.96 -15.29
CA GLU A 176 -8.05 -26.27 -15.24
C GLU A 176 -8.01 -25.28 -14.07
N TYR A 177 -9.07 -24.50 -13.90
CA TYR A 177 -9.19 -23.58 -12.79
C TYR A 177 -9.14 -24.30 -11.44
N LEU A 178 -9.84 -25.43 -11.29
CA LEU A 178 -9.83 -26.22 -10.05
C LEU A 178 -8.43 -26.76 -9.73
N LYS A 179 -7.68 -27.23 -10.75
CA LYS A 179 -6.28 -27.65 -10.57
C LYS A 179 -5.41 -26.51 -10.05
N ILE A 180 -5.50 -25.32 -10.65
CA ILE A 180 -4.71 -24.16 -10.23
C ILE A 180 -5.06 -23.75 -8.80
N ILE A 181 -6.35 -23.71 -8.46
CA ILE A 181 -6.83 -23.29 -7.15
C ILE A 181 -6.37 -24.22 -6.01
N ASN A 182 -6.18 -25.50 -6.30
CA ASN A 182 -5.66 -26.47 -5.32
C ASN A 182 -4.15 -26.31 -5.08
N LEU A 183 -3.44 -25.59 -5.95
CA LEU A 183 -2.00 -25.32 -5.84
C LEU A 183 -1.69 -23.91 -5.29
N LEU A 184 -2.71 -23.05 -5.11
CA LEU A 184 -2.60 -21.65 -4.69
C LEU A 184 -2.96 -21.40 -3.23
#